data_AF-A0A7W1LPB5-F1
#
_entry.id   AF-A0A7W1LPB5-F1
#
_cell.length_a   1.000
_cell.length_b   1.000
_cell.length_c   1.000
_cell.angle_alpha   90.00
_cell.angle_beta   90.00
_cell.angle_gamma   90.00
#
_symmetry.space_group_name_H-M   'P 1'
#
loop_
_entity.id
_entity.type
_entity.pdbx_description
1 polymer ?
#
loop_
_entity_poly.entity_id
_entity_poly.type
_entity_poly.pdbx_seq_one_letter_code
_entity_poly.pdbx_strand_id
1 'polypeptide(L)'
;MPEPSDARPDPIEVRKVPLHSVSDASELAKLIDDGVLEADRVIAVIGKTEGNGGVNDYTRIIADRAFREVLQAKGSRSATEVKQIPIVWSGGTDGIISPHATIFATVPPKSVTPIDEPRLTVGFAMSEQLLPEEIGRTPMIEKVAAAVRTAMAKAGISDPADVHYVQTKTPLLTIDTIRDAKSRGKTVWTEQTHESMDLSNATTALGIAVALGEIEMPSDDQVMHDLSLFSAVASCSSGVELDQAQVVVVGNARGVGGRYRIGHSVMKDALDQDGIWESIRSAGLDLPDRPHHSDLQGRLVNVFLKCEADPSGQVRDRRNAMLDDSDVH
;
A
#
# COMPACT_ATOMS: atom_id res chain seq x y z
N MET A 1 34.08 8.40 -3.44
CA MET A 1 32.79 8.20 -2.77
C MET A 1 31.97 9.44 -3.06
N PRO A 2 30.91 9.39 -3.88
CA PRO A 2 30.01 10.53 -3.97
C PRO A 2 29.36 10.73 -2.60
N GLU A 3 29.34 11.96 -2.11
CA GLU A 3 28.61 12.30 -0.88
C GLU A 3 27.14 11.87 -1.02
N PRO A 4 26.50 11.39 0.06
CA PRO A 4 25.06 11.14 0.02
C PRO A 4 24.39 12.45 -0.40
N SER A 5 23.59 12.40 -1.46
CA SER A 5 22.94 13.60 -1.98
C SER A 5 22.16 14.27 -0.85
N ASP A 6 22.51 15.52 -0.57
CA ASP A 6 21.89 16.45 0.39
C ASP A 6 20.42 16.80 0.05
N ALA A 7 19.77 15.96 -0.78
CA ALA A 7 18.42 16.11 -1.26
C ALA A 7 17.46 15.60 -0.18
N ARG A 8 17.08 16.52 0.71
CA ARG A 8 15.95 16.34 1.62
C ARG A 8 14.69 15.98 0.80
N PRO A 9 13.83 15.07 1.29
CA PRO A 9 12.59 14.74 0.60
C PRO A 9 11.67 15.96 0.56
N ASP A 10 10.86 16.06 -0.50
CA ASP A 10 9.88 17.13 -0.65
C ASP A 10 8.72 16.98 0.38
N PRO A 11 8.15 18.08 0.90
CA PRO A 11 6.92 18.01 1.68
C PRO A 11 5.78 17.40 0.88
N ILE A 12 4.84 16.73 1.56
CA ILE A 12 3.75 16.00 0.93
C ILE A 12 2.41 16.70 1.16
N GLU A 13 1.62 16.82 0.10
CA GLU A 13 0.18 17.06 0.15
C GLU A 13 -0.53 15.72 -0.03
N VAL A 14 -1.48 15.41 0.87
CA VAL A 14 -2.31 14.21 0.77
C VAL A 14 -3.79 14.58 0.77
N ARG A 15 -4.54 14.03 -0.20
CA ARG A 15 -5.97 14.28 -0.36
C ARG A 15 -6.74 12.99 -0.55
N LYS A 16 -7.81 12.82 0.21
CA LYS A 16 -8.80 11.78 -0.02
C LYS A 16 -9.96 12.36 -0.81
N VAL A 17 -10.31 11.70 -1.91
CA VAL A 17 -11.44 12.07 -2.78
C VAL A 17 -12.37 10.89 -3.00
N PRO A 18 -13.69 11.10 -3.03
CA PRO A 18 -14.63 10.05 -3.43
C PRO A 18 -14.46 9.71 -4.91
N LEU A 19 -14.84 8.49 -5.28
CA LEU A 19 -15.13 8.12 -6.66
C LEU A 19 -16.65 8.04 -6.81
N HIS A 20 -17.21 8.85 -7.70
CA HIS A 20 -18.65 8.88 -7.95
C HIS A 20 -19.13 7.75 -8.88
N SER A 21 -18.19 7.05 -9.54
CA SER A 21 -18.42 5.85 -10.35
C SER A 21 -17.10 5.11 -10.63
N VAL A 22 -17.19 3.91 -11.21
CA VAL A 22 -16.03 3.05 -11.57
C VAL A 22 -14.94 3.72 -12.40
N SER A 23 -15.27 4.72 -13.22
CA SER A 23 -14.32 5.43 -14.08
C SER A 23 -14.17 6.91 -13.70
N ASP A 24 -14.58 7.27 -12.49
CA ASP A 24 -14.51 8.65 -12.03
C ASP A 24 -13.09 9.04 -11.61
N ALA A 25 -12.62 10.16 -12.15
CA ALA A 25 -11.41 10.85 -11.70
C ALA A 25 -11.65 12.37 -11.61
N SER A 26 -12.93 12.81 -11.54
CA SER A 26 -13.29 14.23 -11.59
C SER A 26 -12.79 15.02 -10.40
N GLU A 27 -12.73 14.40 -9.21
CA GLU A 27 -12.23 15.07 -8.01
C GLU A 27 -10.70 15.24 -8.04
N LEU A 28 -9.95 14.31 -8.65
CA LEU A 28 -8.52 14.52 -8.95
C LEU A 28 -8.36 15.69 -9.92
N ALA A 29 -9.14 15.70 -11.01
CA ALA A 29 -9.13 16.78 -11.98
C ALA A 29 -9.42 18.14 -11.33
N LYS A 30 -10.41 18.20 -10.45
CA LYS A 30 -10.79 19.39 -9.70
C LYS A 30 -9.68 19.85 -8.74
N LEU A 31 -9.04 18.95 -8.00
CA LEU A 31 -7.90 19.32 -7.13
C LEU A 31 -6.76 19.98 -7.93
N ILE A 32 -6.53 19.54 -9.16
CA ILE A 32 -5.53 20.13 -10.06
C ILE A 32 -6.01 21.50 -10.57
N ASP A 33 -7.26 21.59 -11.02
CA ASP A 33 -7.85 22.83 -11.56
C ASP A 33 -7.96 23.93 -10.50
N ASP A 34 -8.26 23.57 -9.25
CA ASP A 34 -8.32 24.49 -8.10
C ASP A 34 -6.91 24.85 -7.57
N GLY A 35 -5.84 24.29 -8.14
CA GLY A 35 -4.46 24.55 -7.73
C GLY A 35 -4.09 23.97 -6.36
N VAL A 36 -4.83 22.98 -5.87
CA VAL A 36 -4.54 22.31 -4.60
C VAL A 36 -3.29 21.42 -4.70
N LEU A 37 -3.10 20.78 -5.86
CA LEU A 37 -1.91 20.01 -6.19
C LEU A 37 -1.59 20.08 -7.68
N GLU A 38 -0.34 19.83 -8.06
CA GLU A 38 0.09 19.78 -9.46
C GLU A 38 0.05 18.33 -9.96
N ALA A 39 -0.47 18.08 -11.18
CA ALA A 39 -0.48 16.75 -11.78
C ALA A 39 0.92 16.12 -11.85
N ASP A 40 1.92 16.91 -12.23
CA ASP A 40 3.33 16.51 -12.33
C ASP A 40 4.02 16.32 -10.98
N ARG A 41 3.32 16.54 -9.86
CA ARG A 41 3.82 16.27 -8.51
C ARG A 41 3.14 15.08 -7.85
N VAL A 42 2.12 14.50 -8.47
CA VAL A 42 1.52 13.25 -7.99
C VAL A 42 2.58 12.15 -8.07
N ILE A 43 2.84 11.51 -6.93
CA ILE A 43 3.86 10.46 -6.79
C ILE A 43 3.29 9.11 -6.37
N ALA A 44 2.07 9.08 -5.83
CA ALA A 44 1.36 7.83 -5.56
C ALA A 44 -0.15 8.07 -5.47
N VAL A 45 -0.92 7.04 -5.80
CA VAL A 45 -2.37 6.99 -5.55
C VAL A 45 -2.69 5.63 -4.92
N ILE A 46 -3.49 5.63 -3.86
CA ILE A 46 -3.97 4.41 -3.20
C ILE A 46 -5.48 4.52 -3.09
N GLY A 47 -6.23 3.57 -3.66
CA GLY A 47 -7.68 3.68 -3.72
C GLY A 47 -8.43 2.38 -3.54
N LYS A 48 -9.73 2.55 -3.30
CA LYS A 48 -10.75 1.52 -3.17
C LYS A 48 -11.70 1.59 -4.36
N THR A 49 -11.85 0.48 -5.07
CA THR A 49 -12.77 0.35 -6.22
C THR A 49 -13.90 -0.62 -5.90
N GLU A 50 -15.07 -0.39 -6.48
CA GLU A 50 -16.35 -1.05 -6.14
C GLU A 50 -16.56 -2.44 -6.76
N GLY A 51 -15.54 -3.04 -7.37
CA GLY A 51 -15.61 -4.43 -7.80
C GLY A 51 -15.54 -5.41 -6.63
N ASN A 52 -15.49 -6.71 -6.92
CA ASN A 52 -15.51 -7.75 -5.90
C ASN A 52 -14.18 -7.96 -5.16
N GLY A 53 -13.10 -7.27 -5.53
CA GLY A 53 -11.78 -7.45 -4.90
C GLY A 53 -11.04 -8.74 -5.26
N GLY A 54 -11.68 -9.67 -5.97
CA GLY A 54 -11.11 -10.96 -6.36
C GLY A 54 -10.25 -10.91 -7.63
N VAL A 55 -10.05 -12.08 -8.24
CA VAL A 55 -9.23 -12.24 -9.46
C VAL A 55 -9.81 -11.45 -10.64
N ASN A 56 -11.12 -11.56 -10.87
CA ASN A 56 -11.82 -10.99 -12.03
C ASN A 56 -12.36 -9.57 -11.80
N ASP A 57 -11.81 -8.82 -10.85
CA ASP A 57 -12.19 -7.44 -10.62
C ASP A 57 -11.52 -6.50 -11.64
N TYR A 58 -12.30 -6.08 -12.64
CA TYR A 58 -11.87 -5.13 -13.68
C TYR A 58 -12.09 -3.65 -13.30
N THR A 59 -12.71 -3.35 -12.16
CA THR A 59 -12.88 -1.95 -11.72
C THR A 59 -11.52 -1.30 -11.43
N ARG A 60 -10.54 -2.09 -10.99
CA ARG A 60 -9.15 -1.69 -10.77
C ARG A 60 -8.51 -1.08 -12.02
N ILE A 61 -8.64 -1.75 -13.17
CA ILE A 61 -8.06 -1.26 -14.44
C ILE A 61 -8.84 -0.08 -15.03
N ILE A 62 -10.16 0.01 -14.77
CA ILE A 62 -10.99 1.14 -15.19
C ILE A 62 -10.58 2.41 -14.42
N ALA A 63 -10.44 2.31 -13.10
CA ALA A 63 -9.99 3.42 -12.26
C ALA A 63 -8.54 3.84 -12.58
N ASP A 64 -7.63 2.87 -12.79
CA ASP A 64 -6.24 3.15 -13.18
C ASP A 64 -6.17 3.98 -14.47
N ARG A 65 -6.90 3.53 -15.49
CA ARG A 65 -6.99 4.25 -16.76
C ARG A 65 -7.52 5.67 -16.56
N ALA A 66 -8.64 5.83 -15.85
CA ALA A 66 -9.26 7.14 -15.64
C ALA A 66 -8.31 8.12 -14.92
N PHE A 67 -7.62 7.67 -13.88
CA PHE A 67 -6.66 8.51 -13.15
C PHE A 67 -5.44 8.87 -14.00
N ARG A 68 -4.88 7.91 -14.74
CA ARG A 68 -3.73 8.18 -15.63
C ARG A 68 -4.09 9.13 -16.76
N GLU A 69 -5.29 9.03 -17.33
CA GLU A 69 -5.77 9.96 -18.36
C GLU A 69 -5.81 11.40 -17.83
N VAL A 70 -6.29 11.62 -16.60
CA VAL A 70 -6.27 12.96 -15.96
C VAL A 70 -4.84 13.47 -15.74
N LEU A 71 -3.95 12.63 -15.22
CA LEU A 71 -2.55 13.01 -14.97
C LEU A 71 -1.81 13.37 -16.27
N GLN A 72 -2.05 12.63 -17.36
CA GLN A 72 -1.49 12.93 -18.68
C GLN A 72 -2.09 14.21 -19.27
N ALA A 73 -3.40 14.40 -19.16
CA ALA A 73 -4.08 15.55 -19.76
C ALA A 73 -3.78 16.89 -19.05
N LYS A 74 -3.49 16.85 -17.75
CA LYS A 74 -3.28 18.05 -16.92
C LYS A 74 -1.83 18.27 -16.50
N GLY A 75 -0.92 17.36 -16.85
CA GLY A 75 0.51 17.45 -16.58
C GLY A 75 1.35 17.64 -17.84
N SER A 76 2.67 17.67 -17.65
CA SER A 76 3.66 17.66 -18.72
C SER A 76 4.41 16.32 -18.84
N ARG A 77 4.27 15.42 -17.84
CA ARG A 77 4.82 14.06 -17.91
C ARG A 77 4.28 13.30 -19.12
N SER A 78 5.17 12.62 -19.82
CA SER A 78 4.82 11.69 -20.89
C SER A 78 3.98 10.52 -20.38
N ALA A 79 3.28 9.83 -21.29
CA ALA A 79 2.52 8.63 -20.93
C ALA A 79 3.39 7.55 -20.26
N THR A 80 4.66 7.43 -20.67
CA THR A 80 5.63 6.50 -20.07
C THR A 80 5.96 6.89 -18.63
N GLU A 81 6.19 8.17 -18.35
CA GLU A 81 6.46 8.67 -17.00
C GLU A 81 5.23 8.55 -16.09
N VAL A 82 4.03 8.86 -16.60
CA VAL A 82 2.79 8.66 -15.86
C VAL A 82 2.57 7.17 -15.54
N LYS A 83 2.94 6.26 -16.44
CA LYS A 83 2.87 4.80 -16.19
C LYS A 83 3.75 4.35 -15.03
N GLN A 84 4.83 5.07 -14.72
CA GLN A 84 5.71 4.76 -13.59
C GLN A 84 5.17 5.20 -12.23
N ILE A 85 4.10 6.01 -12.21
CA ILE A 85 3.47 6.42 -10.94
C ILE A 85 2.80 5.19 -10.33
N PRO A 86 3.15 4.80 -9.09
CA PRO A 86 2.45 3.75 -8.36
C PRO A 86 1.01 4.17 -8.09
N ILE A 87 0.06 3.45 -8.70
CA ILE A 87 -1.37 3.62 -8.48
C ILE A 87 -1.89 2.26 -8.05
N VAL A 88 -2.30 2.15 -6.79
CA VAL A 88 -2.69 0.88 -6.18
C VAL A 88 -4.19 0.88 -5.92
N TRP A 89 -4.90 0.04 -6.66
CA TRP A 89 -6.34 -0.19 -6.48
C TRP A 89 -6.59 -1.49 -5.75
N SER A 90 -7.20 -1.37 -4.56
CA SER A 90 -7.76 -2.49 -3.81
C SER A 90 -9.27 -2.54 -4.07
N GLY A 91 -9.71 -3.55 -4.81
CA GLY A 91 -11.14 -3.80 -5.03
C GLY A 91 -11.88 -4.24 -3.75
N GLY A 92 -13.20 -4.38 -3.82
CA GLY A 92 -14.05 -4.74 -2.70
C GLY A 92 -14.38 -3.54 -1.83
N THR A 93 -15.61 -3.05 -1.91
CA THR A 93 -16.14 -2.00 -1.03
C THR A 93 -17.42 -2.46 -0.34
N ASP A 94 -17.37 -3.69 0.18
CA ASP A 94 -18.47 -4.35 0.86
C ASP A 94 -18.97 -3.56 2.08
N GLY A 95 -20.26 -3.74 2.39
CA GLY A 95 -20.92 -3.05 3.49
C GLY A 95 -21.02 -1.54 3.27
N ILE A 96 -20.29 -0.77 4.07
CA ILE A 96 -20.36 0.71 4.11
C ILE A 96 -19.12 1.40 3.55
N ILE A 97 -18.17 0.64 3.00
CA ILE A 97 -16.94 1.23 2.44
C ILE A 97 -17.32 2.05 1.21
N SER A 98 -16.91 3.32 1.18
CA SER A 98 -17.11 4.17 0.00
C SER A 98 -15.92 4.05 -0.95
N PRO A 99 -16.13 3.84 -2.26
CA PRO A 99 -15.09 3.98 -3.27
C PRO A 99 -14.43 5.36 -3.18
N HIS A 100 -13.10 5.38 -3.16
CA HIS A 100 -12.31 6.59 -2.96
C HIS A 100 -10.86 6.40 -3.40
N ALA A 101 -10.15 7.51 -3.58
CA ALA A 101 -8.71 7.53 -3.80
C ALA A 101 -8.02 8.47 -2.81
N THR A 102 -6.87 8.05 -2.29
CA THR A 102 -5.93 8.91 -1.57
C THR A 102 -4.75 9.23 -2.47
N ILE A 103 -4.57 10.51 -2.76
CA ILE A 103 -3.58 11.04 -3.68
C ILE A 103 -2.44 11.63 -2.86
N PHE A 104 -1.21 11.23 -3.16
CA PHE A 104 0.01 11.79 -2.58
C PHE A 104 0.75 12.58 -3.64
N ALA A 105 1.00 13.87 -3.36
CA ALA A 105 1.75 14.75 -4.23
C ALA A 105 2.87 15.44 -3.47
N THR A 106 4.01 15.65 -4.11
CA THR A 106 5.03 16.55 -3.54
C THR A 106 4.54 17.99 -3.58
N VAL A 107 5.06 18.81 -2.68
CA VAL A 107 4.83 20.24 -2.61
C VAL A 107 6.16 20.92 -2.89
N PRO A 108 6.21 22.00 -3.70
CA PRO A 108 7.46 22.71 -3.95
C PRO A 108 8.14 23.10 -2.61
N PRO A 109 9.38 22.69 -2.33
CA PRO A 109 10.01 22.93 -1.02
C PRO A 109 10.04 24.40 -0.62
N LYS A 110 10.14 25.32 -1.59
CA LYS A 110 10.11 26.78 -1.35
C LYS A 110 8.79 27.30 -0.80
N SER A 111 7.71 26.55 -0.93
CA SER A 111 6.37 26.94 -0.46
C SER A 111 6.08 26.49 0.98
N VAL A 112 7.01 25.77 1.61
CA VAL A 112 6.85 25.20 2.95
C VAL A 112 8.06 25.55 3.79
N THR A 113 7.83 25.97 5.04
CA THR A 113 8.91 26.16 6.01
C THR A 113 9.35 24.80 6.55
N PRO A 114 10.63 24.41 6.42
CA PRO A 114 11.16 23.22 7.07
C PRO A 114 11.02 23.33 8.59
N ILE A 115 10.60 22.24 9.23
CA ILE A 115 10.53 22.12 10.69
C ILE A 115 11.14 20.80 11.13
N ASP A 116 11.66 20.75 12.34
CA ASP A 116 12.31 19.55 12.89
C ASP A 116 11.32 18.52 13.47
N GLU A 117 10.02 18.84 13.44
CA GLU A 117 8.99 17.85 13.78
C GLU A 117 8.88 16.78 12.68
N PRO A 118 8.60 15.52 13.03
CA PRO A 118 8.31 14.48 12.05
C PRO A 118 7.10 14.87 11.21
N ARG A 119 7.25 14.81 9.88
CA ARG A 119 6.20 15.06 8.91
C ARG A 119 6.18 14.02 7.82
N LEU A 120 5.00 13.83 7.25
CA LEU A 120 4.72 12.83 6.22
C LEU A 120 5.73 12.93 5.08
N THR A 121 6.36 11.80 4.76
CA THR A 121 7.21 11.62 3.59
C THR A 121 6.81 10.33 2.89
N VAL A 122 7.05 10.28 1.57
CA VAL A 122 6.70 9.13 0.73
C VAL A 122 7.87 8.83 -0.20
N GLY A 123 8.25 7.56 -0.27
CA GLY A 123 9.20 7.05 -1.25
C GLY A 123 8.66 5.82 -1.94
N PHE A 124 9.07 5.60 -3.18
CA PHE A 124 8.58 4.47 -3.97
C PHE A 124 9.68 3.81 -4.81
N ALA A 125 9.52 2.52 -5.05
CA ALA A 125 10.43 1.72 -5.85
C ALA A 125 9.69 0.59 -6.56
N MET A 126 10.28 0.15 -7.67
CA MET A 126 9.97 -1.13 -8.29
C MET A 126 11.01 -2.14 -7.83
N SER A 127 10.62 -3.38 -7.55
CA SER A 127 11.60 -4.47 -7.41
C SER A 127 12.22 -4.85 -8.74
N GLU A 128 13.22 -5.73 -8.73
CA GLU A 128 13.51 -6.55 -9.92
C GLU A 128 12.27 -7.35 -10.34
N GLN A 129 12.27 -7.87 -11.57
CA GLN A 129 11.20 -8.74 -12.06
C GLN A 129 11.00 -9.94 -11.13
N LEU A 130 9.74 -10.23 -10.80
CA LEU A 130 9.32 -11.37 -10.01
C LEU A 130 8.85 -12.47 -10.97
N LEU A 131 9.66 -13.53 -11.07
CA LEU A 131 9.33 -14.68 -11.90
C LEU A 131 8.22 -15.51 -11.25
N PRO A 132 7.40 -16.25 -12.03
CA PRO A 132 6.30 -17.03 -11.47
C PRO A 132 6.76 -18.08 -10.45
N GLU A 133 7.92 -18.70 -10.67
CA GLU A 133 8.51 -19.67 -9.73
C GLU A 133 9.11 -19.05 -8.45
N GLU A 134 9.16 -17.72 -8.35
CA GLU A 134 9.62 -17.00 -7.16
C GLU A 134 8.46 -16.60 -6.26
N ILE A 135 7.23 -16.51 -6.79
CA ILE A 135 6.04 -16.17 -6.01
C ILE A 135 5.81 -17.25 -4.95
N GLY A 136 5.77 -16.86 -3.68
CA GLY A 136 5.68 -17.79 -2.56
C GLY A 136 7.00 -18.24 -1.96
N ARG A 137 8.14 -17.68 -2.41
CA ARG A 137 9.48 -18.17 -2.04
C ARG A 137 10.45 -17.04 -1.70
N THR A 138 11.54 -17.41 -1.03
CA THR A 138 12.63 -16.54 -0.59
C THR A 138 13.16 -15.56 -1.65
N PRO A 139 13.30 -15.89 -2.95
CA PRO A 139 13.75 -14.88 -3.93
C PRO A 139 12.79 -13.69 -4.06
N MET A 140 11.47 -13.90 -3.91
CA MET A 140 10.51 -12.80 -3.88
C MET A 140 10.68 -11.95 -2.62
N ILE A 141 10.92 -12.58 -1.47
CA ILE A 141 11.18 -11.89 -0.18
C ILE A 141 12.40 -10.98 -0.32
N GLU A 142 13.50 -11.47 -0.90
CA GLU A 142 14.74 -10.72 -1.14
C GLU A 142 14.51 -9.49 -2.03
N LYS A 143 13.84 -9.69 -3.18
CA LYS A 143 13.57 -8.64 -4.16
C LYS A 143 12.64 -7.56 -3.60
N VAL A 144 11.61 -7.96 -2.85
CA VAL A 144 10.73 -7.02 -2.14
C VAL A 144 11.52 -6.27 -1.08
N ALA A 145 12.34 -6.95 -0.28
CA ALA A 145 13.09 -6.31 0.78
C ALA A 145 14.07 -5.25 0.23
N ALA A 146 14.71 -5.54 -0.91
CA ALA A 146 15.57 -4.58 -1.62
C ALA A 146 14.78 -3.35 -2.12
N ALA A 147 13.59 -3.56 -2.68
CA ALA A 147 12.72 -2.48 -3.13
C ALA A 147 12.23 -1.59 -1.96
N VAL A 148 11.88 -2.20 -0.82
CA VAL A 148 11.49 -1.47 0.40
C VAL A 148 12.63 -0.58 0.90
N ARG A 149 13.85 -1.11 1.02
CA ARG A 149 15.03 -0.31 1.41
C ARG A 149 15.30 0.85 0.44
N THR A 150 15.11 0.61 -0.86
CA THR A 150 15.23 1.66 -1.88
C THR A 150 14.15 2.73 -1.72
N ALA A 151 12.90 2.34 -1.48
CA ALA A 151 11.79 3.24 -1.24
C ALA A 151 11.98 4.05 0.06
N MET A 152 12.46 3.44 1.14
CA MET A 152 12.83 4.14 2.38
C MET A 152 13.89 5.21 2.14
N ALA A 153 14.97 4.86 1.44
CA ALA A 153 16.04 5.81 1.13
C ALA A 153 15.51 7.01 0.32
N LYS A 154 14.64 6.76 -0.67
CA LYS A 154 13.98 7.82 -1.45
C LYS A 154 13.00 8.66 -0.62
N ALA A 155 12.39 8.07 0.41
CA ALA A 155 11.56 8.79 1.38
C ALA A 155 12.40 9.62 2.35
N GLY A 156 13.73 9.53 2.32
CA GLY A 156 14.62 10.16 3.30
C GLY A 156 14.49 9.56 4.70
N ILE A 157 14.08 8.30 4.81
CA ILE A 157 13.94 7.57 6.07
C ILE A 157 15.14 6.64 6.25
N SER A 158 15.88 6.83 7.34
CA SER A 158 17.02 5.97 7.71
C SER A 158 16.69 4.99 8.85
N ASP A 159 15.74 5.34 9.72
CA ASP A 159 15.31 4.50 10.85
C ASP A 159 14.00 3.79 10.48
N PRO A 160 13.95 2.44 10.48
CA PRO A 160 12.71 1.70 10.24
C PRO A 160 11.55 2.11 11.17
N ALA A 161 11.82 2.61 12.38
CA ALA A 161 10.79 3.06 13.31
C ALA A 161 10.00 4.30 12.80
N ASP A 162 10.56 5.05 11.85
CA ASP A 162 9.88 6.18 11.21
C ASP A 162 9.02 5.73 9.99
N VAL A 163 9.00 4.44 9.65
CA VAL A 163 8.08 3.85 8.66
C VAL A 163 6.77 3.44 9.35
N HIS A 164 5.64 3.85 8.79
CA HIS A 164 4.33 3.55 9.39
C HIS A 164 3.37 2.82 8.47
N TYR A 165 3.67 2.77 7.17
CA TYR A 165 2.82 2.08 6.21
C TYR A 165 3.60 1.77 4.94
N VAL A 166 3.56 0.51 4.52
CA VAL A 166 4.19 0.06 3.27
C VAL A 166 3.11 -0.59 2.42
N GLN A 167 2.58 0.18 1.46
CA GLN A 167 1.64 -0.34 0.47
C GLN A 167 2.40 -0.98 -0.67
N THR A 168 1.96 -2.15 -1.11
CA THR A 168 2.53 -2.80 -2.29
C THR A 168 1.48 -3.26 -3.31
N LYS A 169 1.91 -3.43 -4.55
CA LYS A 169 1.19 -4.17 -5.57
C LYS A 169 2.11 -5.18 -6.23
N THR A 170 1.76 -6.46 -6.19
CA THR A 170 2.59 -7.56 -6.72
C THR A 170 1.83 -8.44 -7.74
N PRO A 171 2.54 -9.18 -8.61
CA PRO A 171 1.95 -10.19 -9.47
C PRO A 171 1.24 -11.30 -8.67
N LEU A 172 0.27 -11.94 -9.31
CA LEU A 172 -0.29 -13.24 -8.92
C LEU A 172 0.04 -14.30 -9.99
N LEU A 173 -0.28 -15.57 -9.74
CA LEU A 173 -0.11 -16.65 -10.71
C LEU A 173 -1.35 -16.83 -11.59
N THR A 174 -1.19 -16.58 -12.89
CA THR A 174 -2.18 -16.88 -13.93
C THR A 174 -1.88 -18.22 -14.62
N ILE A 175 -2.83 -18.74 -15.38
CA ILE A 175 -2.63 -19.91 -16.25
C ILE A 175 -1.39 -19.72 -17.14
N ASP A 176 -1.21 -18.53 -17.70
CA ASP A 176 -0.11 -18.25 -18.63
C ASP A 176 1.24 -18.21 -17.91
N THR A 177 1.33 -17.58 -16.73
CA THR A 177 2.57 -17.52 -15.95
C THR A 177 2.95 -18.87 -15.35
N ILE A 178 1.96 -19.69 -14.96
CA ILE A 178 2.19 -21.08 -14.52
C ILE A 178 2.75 -21.91 -15.68
N ARG A 179 2.18 -21.78 -16.88
CA ARG A 179 2.65 -22.48 -18.08
C ARG A 179 4.06 -22.03 -18.48
N ASP A 180 4.35 -20.73 -18.39
CA ASP A 180 5.69 -20.19 -18.64
C ASP A 180 6.74 -20.84 -17.73
N ALA A 181 6.52 -20.85 -16.41
CA ALA A 181 7.42 -21.52 -15.47
C ALA A 181 7.62 -23.00 -15.81
N LYS A 182 6.53 -23.74 -16.07
CA LYS A 182 6.60 -25.16 -16.47
C LYS A 182 7.39 -25.36 -17.76
N SER A 183 7.24 -24.47 -18.74
CA SER A 183 7.98 -24.53 -20.02
C SER A 183 9.50 -24.36 -19.84
N ARG A 184 9.92 -23.66 -18.79
CA ARG A 184 11.32 -23.47 -18.38
C ARG A 184 11.81 -24.53 -17.40
N GLY A 185 11.02 -25.59 -17.15
CA GLY A 185 11.35 -26.67 -16.21
C GLY A 185 11.29 -26.27 -14.74
N LYS A 186 10.52 -25.22 -14.41
CA LYS A 186 10.36 -24.70 -13.05
C LYS A 186 9.02 -25.15 -12.44
N THR A 187 8.96 -25.13 -11.12
CA THR A 187 7.73 -25.36 -10.34
C THR A 187 7.21 -24.04 -9.78
N VAL A 188 5.90 -23.94 -9.61
CA VAL A 188 5.23 -22.87 -8.88
C VAL A 188 4.76 -23.39 -7.51
N TRP A 189 4.52 -22.50 -6.55
CA TRP A 189 4.07 -22.88 -5.22
C TRP A 189 2.63 -23.44 -5.23
N THR A 190 1.73 -22.81 -5.98
CA THR A 190 0.36 -23.27 -6.23
C THR A 190 0.01 -23.15 -7.71
N GLU A 191 -0.92 -23.97 -8.17
CA GLU A 191 -1.53 -23.87 -9.51
C GLU A 191 -2.91 -23.18 -9.48
N GLN A 192 -3.38 -22.74 -8.30
CA GLN A 192 -4.65 -22.04 -8.12
C GLN A 192 -4.45 -20.53 -8.12
N THR A 193 -5.03 -19.84 -9.10
CA THR A 193 -4.88 -18.38 -9.24
C THR A 193 -5.38 -17.62 -8.03
N HIS A 194 -6.48 -18.05 -7.41
CA HIS A 194 -7.03 -17.39 -6.23
C HIS A 194 -6.08 -17.48 -5.02
N GLU A 195 -5.62 -18.69 -4.68
CA GLU A 195 -4.65 -18.92 -3.60
C GLU A 195 -3.33 -18.15 -3.83
N SER A 196 -2.92 -18.00 -5.09
CA SER A 196 -1.71 -17.25 -5.41
C SER A 196 -1.78 -15.76 -5.06
N MET A 197 -2.99 -15.19 -4.94
CA MET A 197 -3.17 -13.80 -4.50
C MET A 197 -2.72 -13.63 -3.05
N ASP A 198 -3.18 -14.52 -2.18
CA ASP A 198 -2.87 -14.51 -0.74
C ASP A 198 -1.40 -14.84 -0.53
N LEU A 199 -0.90 -15.87 -1.22
CA LEU A 199 0.51 -16.24 -1.23
C LEU A 199 1.42 -15.05 -1.61
N SER A 200 1.09 -14.36 -2.70
CA SER A 200 1.86 -13.20 -3.16
C SER A 200 1.85 -12.07 -2.11
N ASN A 201 0.69 -11.81 -1.50
CA ASN A 201 0.54 -10.80 -0.46
C ASN A 201 1.37 -11.15 0.79
N ALA A 202 1.26 -12.38 1.28
CA ALA A 202 1.98 -12.87 2.46
C ALA A 202 3.49 -12.87 2.23
N THR A 203 3.96 -13.37 1.09
CA THR A 203 5.40 -13.37 0.73
C THR A 203 5.95 -11.94 0.66
N THR A 204 5.16 -11.01 0.11
CA THR A 204 5.53 -9.59 0.08
C THR A 204 5.61 -9.00 1.48
N ALA A 205 4.67 -9.34 2.37
CA ALA A 205 4.68 -8.87 3.75
C ALA A 205 5.93 -9.34 4.52
N LEU A 206 6.38 -10.58 4.29
CA LEU A 206 7.65 -11.07 4.85
C LEU A 206 8.86 -10.29 4.29
N GLY A 207 8.86 -9.94 2.99
CA GLY A 207 9.89 -9.09 2.41
C GLY A 207 9.96 -7.70 3.04
N ILE A 208 8.80 -7.12 3.38
CA ILE A 208 8.72 -5.86 4.14
C ILE A 208 9.27 -6.04 5.55
N ALA A 209 8.84 -7.09 6.26
CA ALA A 209 9.30 -7.39 7.62
C ALA A 209 10.84 -7.55 7.69
N VAL A 210 11.43 -8.27 6.73
CA VAL A 210 12.89 -8.43 6.59
C VAL A 210 13.57 -7.09 6.30
N ALA A 211 13.00 -6.24 5.45
CA ALA A 211 13.58 -4.94 5.13
C ALA A 211 13.64 -3.98 6.32
N LEU A 212 12.63 -4.05 7.19
CA LEU A 212 12.49 -3.21 8.37
C LEU A 212 13.14 -3.80 9.62
N GLY A 213 13.67 -5.03 9.53
CA GLY A 213 14.32 -5.71 10.64
C GLY A 213 13.33 -6.23 11.70
N GLU A 214 12.07 -6.41 11.34
CA GLU A 214 11.03 -6.96 12.22
C GLU A 214 11.20 -8.48 12.41
N ILE A 215 11.75 -9.15 11.39
CA ILE A 215 12.06 -10.58 11.41
C ILE A 215 13.43 -10.86 10.76
N GLU A 216 14.02 -12.01 11.09
CA GLU A 216 15.11 -12.59 10.30
C GLU A 216 14.57 -13.19 8.98
N MET A 217 15.47 -13.50 8.04
CA MET A 217 15.07 -14.10 6.77
C MET A 217 14.38 -15.47 6.99
N PRO A 218 13.10 -15.64 6.62
CA PRO A 218 12.42 -16.92 6.76
C PRO A 218 12.85 -17.91 5.67
N SER A 219 12.57 -19.19 5.89
CA SER A 219 12.67 -20.23 4.85
C SER A 219 11.40 -20.34 4.01
N ASP A 220 11.49 -20.98 2.83
CA ASP A 220 10.36 -21.17 1.92
C ASP A 220 9.17 -21.91 2.57
N ASP A 221 9.44 -22.85 3.48
CA ASP A 221 8.41 -23.65 4.16
C ASP A 221 7.66 -22.88 5.26
N GLN A 222 8.20 -21.76 5.73
CA GLN A 222 7.51 -20.88 6.69
C GLN A 222 6.46 -19.99 6.03
N VAL A 223 6.59 -19.71 4.73
CA VAL A 223 5.64 -18.88 3.97
C VAL A 223 4.25 -19.53 3.99
N MET A 224 3.22 -18.76 4.36
CA MET A 224 1.83 -19.20 4.58
C MET A 224 1.59 -20.14 5.79
N HIS A 225 2.63 -20.53 6.54
CA HIS A 225 2.51 -21.51 7.62
C HIS A 225 2.86 -20.96 9.00
N ASP A 226 3.94 -20.19 9.12
CA ASP A 226 4.36 -19.58 10.39
C ASP A 226 3.78 -18.17 10.53
N LEU A 227 2.58 -18.09 11.09
CA LEU A 227 1.85 -16.83 11.28
C LEU A 227 2.42 -15.97 12.42
N SER A 228 3.45 -16.43 13.12
CA SER A 228 4.18 -15.58 14.08
C SER A 228 5.10 -14.57 13.39
N LEU A 229 5.38 -14.78 12.10
CA LEU A 229 6.21 -13.91 11.27
C LEU A 229 5.33 -12.93 10.49
N PHE A 230 5.39 -11.64 10.87
CA PHE A 230 4.60 -10.60 10.23
C PHE A 230 5.33 -9.25 10.26
N SER A 231 4.84 -8.32 9.44
CA SER A 231 5.18 -6.89 9.53
C SER A 231 4.00 -6.13 10.11
N ALA A 232 4.26 -5.21 11.05
CA ALA A 232 3.24 -4.35 11.65
C ALA A 232 2.76 -3.24 10.71
N VAL A 233 3.46 -3.01 9.59
CA VAL A 233 3.20 -1.88 8.67
C VAL A 233 2.94 -2.32 7.22
N ALA A 234 3.02 -3.62 6.92
CA ALA A 234 2.79 -4.13 5.57
C ALA A 234 1.31 -4.11 5.18
N SER A 235 1.02 -3.58 4.00
CA SER A 235 -0.29 -3.64 3.36
C SER A 235 -0.12 -4.09 1.92
N CYS A 236 -0.25 -5.40 1.72
CA CYS A 236 0.00 -6.02 0.42
C CYS A 236 -1.29 -6.24 -0.35
N SER A 237 -1.24 -5.94 -1.64
CA SER A 237 -2.27 -6.27 -2.63
C SER A 237 -1.60 -6.91 -3.84
N SER A 238 -2.31 -7.81 -4.51
CA SER A 238 -1.84 -8.46 -5.73
C SER A 238 -2.81 -8.19 -6.89
N GLY A 239 -2.32 -8.35 -8.12
CA GLY A 239 -3.08 -8.12 -9.33
C GLY A 239 -2.38 -8.70 -10.56
N VAL A 240 -3.10 -8.75 -11.67
CA VAL A 240 -2.63 -9.33 -12.94
C VAL A 240 -1.82 -8.35 -13.80
N GLU A 241 -1.81 -7.07 -13.43
CA GLU A 241 -1.32 -5.97 -14.26
C GLU A 241 0.21 -5.74 -14.23
N LEU A 242 0.96 -6.45 -13.39
CA LEU A 242 2.39 -6.20 -13.14
C LEU A 242 3.20 -7.51 -13.08
N ASP A 243 4.51 -7.44 -13.34
CA ASP A 243 5.50 -8.51 -13.16
C ASP A 243 6.64 -8.11 -12.19
N GLN A 244 6.46 -7.00 -11.48
CA GLN A 244 7.37 -6.45 -10.47
C GLN A 244 6.55 -6.03 -9.24
N ALA A 245 7.17 -5.97 -8.06
CA ALA A 245 6.57 -5.34 -6.90
C ALA A 245 6.65 -3.82 -7.04
N GLN A 246 5.50 -3.14 -7.05
CA GLN A 246 5.38 -1.72 -6.77
C GLN A 246 5.37 -1.54 -5.26
N VAL A 247 6.28 -0.73 -4.73
CA VAL A 247 6.39 -0.45 -3.29
C VAL A 247 6.24 1.05 -3.05
N VAL A 248 5.34 1.41 -2.13
CA VAL A 248 5.16 2.77 -1.61
C VAL A 248 5.38 2.74 -0.11
N VAL A 249 6.50 3.29 0.34
CA VAL A 249 6.83 3.49 1.75
C VAL A 249 6.32 4.86 2.18
N VAL A 250 5.52 4.87 3.25
CA VAL A 250 4.98 6.07 3.87
C VAL A 250 5.41 6.11 5.33
N GLY A 251 6.01 7.22 5.72
CA GLY A 251 6.55 7.40 7.06
C GLY A 251 6.68 8.86 7.40
N ASN A 252 7.53 9.17 8.37
CA ASN A 252 7.82 10.54 8.76
C ASN A 252 9.30 10.86 8.61
N ALA A 253 9.63 12.08 8.19
CA ALA A 253 10.98 12.60 8.20
C ALA A 253 11.02 13.98 8.88
N ARG A 254 12.14 14.29 9.52
CA ARG A 254 12.40 15.59 10.14
C ARG A 254 13.05 16.53 9.13
N GLY A 255 12.88 17.84 9.30
CA GLY A 255 13.50 18.86 8.45
C GLY A 255 12.84 19.03 7.07
N VAL A 256 11.68 18.41 6.85
CA VAL A 256 10.91 18.48 5.58
C VAL A 256 9.92 19.65 5.62
N GLY A 257 9.09 19.71 6.65
CA GLY A 257 7.92 20.60 6.67
C GLY A 257 6.63 19.89 6.27
N GLY A 258 5.57 20.66 6.08
CA GLY A 258 4.25 20.16 5.72
C GLY A 258 3.31 20.03 6.92
N ARG A 259 2.07 19.65 6.63
CA ARG A 259 0.96 19.69 7.60
C ARG A 259 0.39 18.31 7.96
N TYR A 260 0.94 17.25 7.38
CA TYR A 260 0.48 15.88 7.60
C TYR A 260 1.54 15.07 8.33
N ARG A 261 1.10 14.08 9.09
CA ARG A 261 1.90 13.10 9.80
C ARG A 261 1.16 11.77 9.74
N ILE A 262 1.90 10.67 9.68
CA ILE A 262 1.34 9.33 9.75
C ILE A 262 1.75 8.66 11.06
N GLY A 263 0.92 7.74 11.52
CA GLY A 263 1.19 6.83 12.63
C GLY A 263 0.57 5.48 12.30
N HIS A 264 0.91 4.47 13.10
CA HIS A 264 0.35 3.14 12.94
C HIS A 264 0.18 2.46 14.29
N SER A 265 -0.61 1.40 14.28
CA SER A 265 -0.73 0.38 15.31
C SER A 265 -1.26 -0.89 14.65
N VAL A 266 -1.43 -1.97 15.41
CA VAL A 266 -1.92 -3.27 14.91
C VAL A 266 -3.29 -3.57 15.53
N MET A 267 -4.26 -3.93 14.69
CA MET A 267 -5.51 -4.51 15.15
C MET A 267 -5.28 -5.99 15.51
N LYS A 268 -5.58 -6.38 16.74
CA LYS A 268 -5.39 -7.77 17.21
C LYS A 268 -6.46 -8.74 16.71
N ASP A 269 -7.64 -8.22 16.41
CA ASP A 269 -8.74 -8.95 15.78
C ASP A 269 -9.59 -7.98 14.95
N ALA A 270 -10.54 -8.51 14.18
CA ALA A 270 -11.41 -7.71 13.32
C ALA A 270 -12.33 -6.70 14.07
N LEU A 271 -12.38 -6.77 15.40
CA LEU A 271 -13.21 -5.90 16.26
C LEU A 271 -12.37 -4.93 17.10
N ASP A 272 -11.04 -4.89 16.90
CA ASP A 272 -10.11 -4.09 17.69
C ASP A 272 -10.11 -2.61 17.28
N GLN A 273 -11.16 -1.89 17.69
CA GLN A 273 -11.27 -0.45 17.48
C GLN A 273 -10.18 0.34 18.23
N ASP A 274 -9.66 -0.20 19.34
CA ASP A 274 -8.62 0.46 20.11
C ASP A 274 -7.30 0.49 19.32
N GLY A 275 -6.99 -0.57 18.56
CA GLY A 275 -5.88 -0.56 17.59
C GLY A 275 -6.00 0.58 16.56
N ILE A 276 -7.23 0.85 16.07
CA ILE A 276 -7.48 1.97 15.14
C ILE A 276 -7.23 3.31 15.85
N TRP A 277 -7.75 3.52 17.05
CA TRP A 277 -7.54 4.76 17.80
C TRP A 277 -6.08 4.99 18.17
N GLU A 278 -5.34 3.94 18.52
CA GLU A 278 -3.92 4.02 18.81
C GLU A 278 -3.12 4.46 17.59
N SER A 279 -3.47 3.98 16.39
CA SER A 279 -2.83 4.46 15.15
C SER A 279 -3.04 5.97 14.92
N ILE A 280 -4.21 6.49 15.29
CA ILE A 280 -4.57 7.89 15.14
C ILE A 280 -3.81 8.75 16.17
N ARG A 281 -3.64 8.26 17.40
CA ARG A 281 -2.76 8.90 18.42
C ARG A 281 -1.31 8.91 17.99
N SER A 282 -0.81 7.78 17.49
CA SER A 282 0.53 7.61 16.94
C SER A 282 0.82 8.62 15.82
N ALA A 283 -0.20 8.99 15.03
CA ALA A 283 -0.13 10.04 14.01
C ALA A 283 -0.06 11.48 14.57
N GLY A 284 -0.14 11.65 15.89
CA GLY A 284 0.01 12.92 16.60
C GLY A 284 -1.28 13.63 16.97
N LEU A 285 -2.44 12.97 16.87
CA LEU A 285 -3.70 13.53 17.36
C LEU A 285 -3.84 13.32 18.87
N ASP A 286 -3.93 14.43 19.60
CA ASP A 286 -4.33 14.41 21.01
C ASP A 286 -5.82 14.09 21.12
N LEU A 287 -6.14 13.02 21.84
CA LEU A 287 -7.48 12.43 21.95
C LEU A 287 -7.78 12.06 23.42
N PRO A 288 -9.04 12.12 23.87
CA PRO A 288 -9.40 11.70 25.23
C PRO A 288 -9.23 10.19 25.39
N ASP A 289 -9.09 9.65 26.61
CA ASP A 289 -8.86 8.21 26.86
C ASP A 289 -9.84 7.28 26.14
N ARG A 290 -11.08 7.72 25.92
CA ARG A 290 -12.10 7.03 25.12
C ARG A 290 -12.53 7.91 23.95
N PRO A 291 -11.80 7.87 22.82
CA PRO A 291 -12.10 8.72 21.68
C PRO A 291 -13.46 8.39 21.05
N HIS A 292 -14.08 9.39 20.49
CA HIS A 292 -15.25 9.28 19.63
C HIS A 292 -14.96 9.91 18.26
N HIS A 293 -15.64 9.49 17.20
CA HIS A 293 -15.39 9.99 15.85
C HIS A 293 -15.56 11.52 15.71
N SER A 294 -16.35 12.14 16.60
CA SER A 294 -16.49 13.60 16.67
C SER A 294 -15.21 14.33 17.10
N ASP A 295 -14.30 13.65 17.82
CA ASP A 295 -13.05 14.24 18.34
C ASP A 295 -12.00 14.44 17.24
N LEU A 296 -12.19 13.78 16.09
CA LEU A 296 -11.32 13.92 14.93
C LEU A 296 -11.32 15.34 14.35
N GLN A 297 -12.46 16.05 14.45
CA GLN A 297 -12.61 17.44 14.01
C GLN A 297 -12.08 17.70 12.58
N GLY A 298 -12.30 16.74 11.66
CA GLY A 298 -11.85 16.83 10.27
C GLY A 298 -10.33 16.71 10.04
N ARG A 299 -9.55 16.32 11.06
CA ARG A 299 -8.08 16.20 10.98
C ARG A 299 -7.60 14.83 10.49
N LEU A 300 -8.46 13.82 10.52
CA LEU A 300 -8.15 12.50 9.97
C LEU A 300 -8.36 12.50 8.46
N VAL A 301 -7.27 12.38 7.69
CA VAL A 301 -7.33 12.30 6.23
C VAL A 301 -7.90 10.94 5.80
N ASN A 302 -7.24 9.85 6.22
CA ASN A 302 -7.69 8.49 5.96
C ASN A 302 -7.12 7.51 7.00
N VAL A 303 -7.64 6.28 6.99
CA VAL A 303 -7.04 5.12 7.65
C VAL A 303 -6.79 4.04 6.60
N PHE A 304 -5.65 3.39 6.68
CA PHE A 304 -5.28 2.24 5.84
C PHE A 304 -5.03 1.06 6.77
N LEU A 305 -5.72 -0.05 6.54
CA LEU A 305 -5.61 -1.23 7.39
C LEU A 305 -5.82 -2.50 6.57
N LYS A 306 -5.33 -3.61 7.11
CA LYS A 306 -5.60 -4.97 6.63
C LYS A 306 -6.54 -5.67 7.60
N CYS A 307 -7.33 -6.59 7.07
CA CYS A 307 -8.17 -7.50 7.82
C CYS A 307 -8.18 -8.86 7.11
N GLU A 308 -8.44 -9.91 7.86
CA GLU A 308 -8.60 -11.28 7.38
C GLU A 308 -9.52 -12.05 8.33
N ALA A 309 -10.06 -13.17 7.86
CA ALA A 309 -10.73 -14.12 8.74
C ALA A 309 -9.66 -14.91 9.51
N ASP A 310 -9.76 -14.91 10.84
CA ASP A 310 -8.82 -15.64 11.69
C ASP A 310 -8.83 -17.15 11.34
N PRO A 311 -7.67 -17.78 11.09
CA PRO A 311 -7.57 -19.17 10.65
C PRO A 311 -8.04 -20.18 11.70
N SER A 312 -8.20 -19.77 12.96
CA SER A 312 -8.85 -20.58 14.00
C SER A 312 -10.37 -20.70 13.83
N GLY A 313 -10.97 -19.92 12.91
CA GLY A 313 -12.42 -19.84 12.71
C GLY A 313 -13.16 -19.10 13.83
N GLN A 314 -12.44 -18.32 14.64
CA GLN A 314 -12.99 -17.67 15.83
C GLN A 314 -12.59 -16.20 15.95
N VAL A 315 -13.45 -15.40 16.58
CA VAL A 315 -13.12 -14.05 17.06
C VAL A 315 -13.57 -13.96 18.52
N ARG A 316 -12.63 -13.66 19.43
CA ARG A 316 -12.88 -13.58 20.89
C ARG A 316 -13.65 -14.79 21.44
N ASP A 317 -13.10 -15.98 21.18
CA ASP A 317 -13.65 -17.30 21.59
C ASP A 317 -15.05 -17.62 21.01
N ARG A 318 -15.44 -16.95 19.92
CA ARG A 318 -16.71 -17.21 19.23
C ARG A 318 -16.47 -17.70 17.81
N ARG A 319 -16.96 -18.91 17.53
CA ARG A 319 -17.02 -19.48 16.19
C ARG A 319 -17.78 -18.57 15.23
N ASN A 320 -17.23 -18.38 14.03
CA ASN A 320 -17.93 -17.83 12.87
C ASN A 320 -17.91 -18.84 11.70
N ALA A 321 -18.40 -18.45 10.53
CA ALA A 321 -18.49 -19.33 9.35
C ALA A 321 -17.74 -18.79 8.13
N MET A 322 -16.92 -17.74 8.28
CA MET A 322 -16.32 -17.04 7.13
C MET A 322 -15.46 -17.96 6.26
N LEU A 323 -14.69 -18.87 6.86
CA LEU A 323 -13.80 -19.77 6.12
C LEU A 323 -14.51 -20.97 5.48
N ASP A 324 -15.73 -21.30 5.93
CA ASP A 324 -16.53 -22.41 5.40
C ASP A 324 -17.63 -21.91 4.44
N ASP A 325 -17.77 -20.60 4.26
CA ASP A 325 -18.78 -20.01 3.39
C ASP A 325 -18.36 -20.15 1.92
N SER A 326 -19.13 -20.92 1.16
CA SER A 326 -18.85 -21.18 -0.25
C SER A 326 -19.49 -20.15 -1.19
N ASP A 327 -20.34 -19.27 -0.66
CA ASP A 327 -21.09 -18.29 -1.44
C ASP A 327 -20.39 -16.93 -1.46
N VAL A 328 -19.82 -16.51 -0.32
CA VAL A 328 -19.15 -15.22 -0.15
C VAL A 328 -17.76 -15.44 0.43
N HIS A 329 -16.74 -15.05 -0.35
CA HIS A 329 -15.35 -15.00 0.08
C HIS A 329 -15.06 -13.75 0.93
#